data_AF-A0A817QVZ1-F1
#
_entry.id   AF-A0A817QVZ1-F1
#
_cell.length_a   1.000
_cell.length_b   1.000
_cell.length_c   1.000
_cell.angle_alpha   90.00
_cell.angle_beta   90.00
_cell.angle_gamma   90.00
#
_symmetry.space_group_name_H-M   'P 1'
#
loop_
_entity.id
_entity.type
_entity.pdbx_description
1 polymer ?
#
loop_
_entity_poly.entity_id
_entity_poly.type
_entity_poly.pdbx_seq_one_letter_code
_entity_poly.pdbx_strand_id
1 'polypeptide(L)'
;MNLCNCINNTNTNNYKDLLFHKPLIDELAYCLHEMGTYGKYLNDPTRLRSVKFLLRAFKNTLIHSMTTDNYSLIAPIFFAVVECLCSQHAIDMIKGLESNFFQKLDEGQMLFLDAIPLYLKWYWDYGHPEIFIKILRILLNEFTSWFKSCQPESYPQRSSQIDSMIGNITHVLIRPTEFSNVSLFSEEFYHHYSTLVLHWSLILSSIFSYPSCSTDIISSTRSSTRILYSFTLHLNIVNFMKNIPNLILILLKATELDDDEIQLNAYRCLGKIMIEADIKTMAKPEKIVAVYVDFIKNTIDNPNRVERFYSLLESLKNFVQHDQVKCELIKQEALPLLIMCVVKNHFDPIKVQLLALEIPFALSFQNEACYILRQNEQFMIHVRILTQKTYENQLSLQRAAEGLLWKLEKESEAVTKQIILNSYKYNIMLSYSHKDEQLCLKIHEQLIKDGFRVWLGIDCLRGSTMVGIANAIENSEHVVICMSNMYKQSVYCQSEAHYAFECRCRLIPIIVESNYKPDGWLGIIVSGKIYVNFAKDEFSKAYEKLKNEISEQRYQNEIQSSIKLERNHQTNTNSMTSERVELIYQSTV
;
A
#
# COMPACT_ATOMS: atom_id res chain seq x y z
N MET A 1 29.20 -30.59 -9.15
CA MET A 1 28.19 -30.52 -10.23
C MET A 1 27.12 -31.60 -10.10
N ASN A 2 27.42 -32.89 -10.30
CA ASN A 2 26.41 -33.97 -10.22
C ASN A 2 25.65 -33.99 -8.88
N LEU A 3 26.38 -33.85 -7.76
CA LEU A 3 25.75 -33.79 -6.44
C LEU A 3 24.86 -32.56 -6.27
N CYS A 4 25.34 -31.36 -6.63
CA CYS A 4 24.58 -30.11 -6.54
C CYS A 4 23.28 -30.14 -7.38
N ASN A 5 23.30 -30.80 -8.54
CA ASN A 5 22.11 -30.96 -9.40
C ASN A 5 21.02 -31.81 -8.77
N CYS A 6 21.40 -32.74 -7.90
CA CYS A 6 20.45 -33.62 -7.21
C CYS A 6 19.81 -32.95 -5.99
N ILE A 7 20.32 -31.80 -5.52
CA ILE A 7 19.82 -31.12 -4.32
C ILE A 7 18.51 -30.40 -4.63
N ASN A 8 17.45 -30.85 -3.97
CA ASN A 8 16.11 -30.29 -4.03
C ASN A 8 15.48 -30.28 -2.63
N ASN A 9 14.29 -29.69 -2.50
CA ASN A 9 13.62 -29.48 -1.22
C ASN A 9 13.39 -30.77 -0.39
N THR A 10 13.42 -31.95 -1.00
CA THR A 10 13.17 -33.23 -0.31
C THR A 10 14.42 -33.88 0.28
N ASN A 11 15.62 -33.48 -0.15
CA ASN A 11 16.88 -34.09 0.30
C ASN A 11 17.89 -33.07 0.85
N THR A 12 17.49 -31.82 1.04
CA THR A 12 18.33 -30.71 1.50
C THR A 12 19.07 -31.01 2.80
N ASN A 13 18.40 -31.62 3.78
CA ASN A 13 18.97 -31.91 5.09
C ASN A 13 20.16 -32.85 5.03
N ASN A 14 20.21 -33.76 4.04
CA ASN A 14 21.29 -34.73 3.89
C ASN A 14 22.61 -34.09 3.40
N TYR A 15 22.53 -32.88 2.84
CA TYR A 15 23.67 -32.18 2.23
C TYR A 15 24.03 -30.89 2.96
N LYS A 16 23.34 -30.58 4.08
CA LYS A 16 23.57 -29.35 4.84
C LYS A 16 25.01 -29.30 5.34
N ASP A 17 25.49 -30.31 6.05
CA ASP A 17 26.85 -30.32 6.60
C ASP A 17 27.95 -30.25 5.53
N LEU A 18 27.68 -30.78 4.33
CA LEU A 18 28.61 -30.72 3.20
C LEU A 18 28.69 -29.31 2.59
N LEU A 19 27.57 -28.62 2.46
CA LEU A 19 27.51 -27.28 1.89
C LEU A 19 27.93 -26.19 2.89
N PHE A 20 27.56 -26.33 4.16
CA PHE A 20 27.90 -25.39 5.24
C PHE A 20 29.28 -25.67 5.85
N HIS A 21 30.22 -26.13 5.01
CA HIS A 21 31.60 -26.33 5.38
C HIS A 21 32.41 -25.07 5.04
N LYS A 22 32.97 -24.41 6.06
CA LYS A 22 33.64 -23.10 5.92
C LYS A 22 34.69 -23.04 4.79
N PRO A 23 35.60 -24.01 4.62
CA PRO A 23 36.53 -24.01 3.47
C PRO A 23 35.86 -23.98 2.10
N LEU A 24 34.70 -24.61 1.92
CA LEU A 24 33.96 -24.56 0.65
C LEU A 24 33.37 -23.17 0.41
N ILE A 25 32.85 -22.55 1.47
CA ILE A 25 32.29 -21.21 1.44
C ILE A 25 33.37 -20.17 1.13
N ASP A 26 34.50 -20.26 1.82
CA ASP A 26 35.64 -19.35 1.62
C ASP A 26 36.20 -19.48 0.19
N GLU A 27 36.35 -20.70 -0.32
CA GLU A 27 36.80 -20.94 -1.71
C GLU A 27 35.79 -20.42 -2.75
N LEU A 28 34.49 -20.63 -2.52
CA LEU A 28 33.44 -20.12 -3.40
C LEU A 28 33.42 -18.59 -3.41
N ALA A 29 33.49 -17.95 -2.23
CA ALA A 29 33.54 -16.51 -2.08
C ALA A 29 34.79 -15.93 -2.75
N TYR A 30 35.97 -16.55 -2.55
CA TYR A 30 37.20 -16.15 -3.22
C TYR A 30 37.10 -16.27 -4.76
N CYS A 31 36.55 -17.38 -5.27
CA CYS A 31 36.36 -17.56 -6.70
C CYS A 31 35.42 -16.50 -7.30
N LEU A 32 34.33 -16.14 -6.60
CA LEU A 32 33.41 -15.09 -7.01
C LEU A 32 34.07 -13.70 -6.96
N HIS A 33 34.85 -13.42 -5.92
CA HIS A 33 35.62 -12.18 -5.81
C HIS A 33 36.58 -12.01 -7.00
N GLU A 34 37.34 -13.06 -7.35
CA GLU A 34 38.26 -13.05 -8.49
C GLU A 34 37.53 -12.85 -9.84
N MET A 35 36.34 -13.44 -9.98
CA MET A 35 35.47 -13.25 -11.15
C MET A 35 34.96 -11.81 -11.26
N GLY A 36 34.43 -11.25 -10.17
CA GLY A 36 33.86 -9.91 -10.14
C GLY A 36 34.91 -8.80 -10.29
N THR A 37 36.06 -8.96 -9.63
CA THR A 37 37.10 -7.92 -9.53
C THR A 37 38.06 -7.95 -10.73
N TYR A 38 38.48 -9.14 -11.15
CA TYR A 38 39.54 -9.30 -12.16
C TYR A 38 39.06 -9.97 -13.45
N GLY A 39 37.80 -10.38 -13.54
CA GLY A 39 37.28 -11.13 -14.69
C GLY A 39 37.91 -12.51 -14.84
N LYS A 40 38.55 -13.01 -13.78
CA LYS A 40 39.25 -14.30 -13.82
C LYS A 40 38.23 -15.41 -14.02
N TYR A 41 38.61 -16.42 -14.81
CA TYR A 41 37.78 -17.59 -15.10
C TYR A 41 36.50 -17.34 -15.93
N LEU A 42 36.23 -16.11 -16.40
CA LEU A 42 35.07 -15.86 -17.28
C LEU A 42 35.15 -16.62 -18.61
N ASN A 43 36.35 -17.04 -19.02
CA ASN A 43 36.57 -17.88 -20.20
C ASN A 43 36.53 -19.39 -19.91
N ASP A 44 36.26 -19.80 -18.65
CA ASP A 44 36.20 -21.21 -18.22
C ASP A 44 34.74 -21.65 -17.98
N PRO A 45 34.04 -22.17 -19.00
CA PRO A 45 32.62 -22.51 -18.90
C PRO A 45 32.35 -23.63 -17.87
N THR A 46 33.32 -24.51 -17.63
CA THR A 46 33.18 -25.60 -16.66
C THR A 46 33.18 -25.08 -15.23
N ARG A 47 34.06 -24.11 -14.95
CA ARG A 47 34.10 -23.45 -13.64
C ARG A 47 32.86 -22.58 -13.41
N LEU A 48 32.46 -21.77 -14.40
CA LEU A 48 31.24 -20.96 -14.32
C LEU A 48 30.00 -21.81 -14.01
N ARG A 49 29.86 -22.95 -14.71
CA ARG A 49 28.78 -23.90 -14.47
C ARG A 49 28.83 -24.50 -13.05
N SER A 50 30.03 -24.80 -12.55
CA SER A 50 30.21 -25.33 -11.19
C SER A 50 29.80 -24.32 -10.12
N VAL A 51 30.23 -23.06 -10.24
CA VAL A 51 29.85 -21.96 -9.34
C VAL A 51 28.34 -21.73 -9.36
N LYS A 52 27.73 -21.67 -10.56
CA LYS A 52 26.28 -21.56 -10.73
C LYS A 52 25.52 -22.65 -9.97
N PHE A 53 25.94 -23.91 -10.10
CA PHE A 53 25.28 -25.01 -9.42
C PHE A 53 25.47 -25.00 -7.90
N LEU A 54 26.63 -24.54 -7.41
CA LEU A 54 26.85 -24.35 -5.97
C LEU A 54 25.91 -23.28 -5.41
N LEU A 55 25.82 -22.10 -6.05
CA LEU A 55 24.91 -21.03 -5.61
C LEU A 55 23.45 -21.50 -5.56
N ARG A 56 22.99 -22.24 -6.58
CA ARG A 56 21.64 -22.83 -6.59
C ARG A 56 21.45 -23.86 -5.48
N ALA A 57 22.47 -24.65 -5.16
CA ALA A 57 22.42 -25.63 -4.08
C ALA A 57 22.29 -24.96 -2.70
N PHE A 58 23.08 -23.91 -2.42
CA PHE A 58 22.95 -23.11 -1.19
C PHE A 58 21.55 -22.51 -1.03
N LYS A 59 21.01 -21.94 -2.11
CA LYS A 59 19.63 -21.40 -2.11
C LYS A 59 18.59 -22.49 -1.82
N ASN A 60 18.74 -23.69 -2.39
CA ASN A 60 17.79 -24.79 -2.18
C ASN A 60 17.86 -25.37 -0.76
N THR A 61 19.04 -25.48 -0.13
CA THR A 61 19.16 -26.10 1.20
C THR A 61 18.55 -25.28 2.34
N LEU A 62 18.32 -24.00 2.14
CA LEU A 62 17.93 -23.08 3.19
C LEU A 62 16.52 -22.50 3.03
N ILE A 63 15.69 -23.03 2.12
CA ILE A 63 14.32 -22.56 1.88
C ILE A 63 13.43 -22.69 3.14
N HIS A 64 13.77 -23.57 4.09
CA HIS A 64 12.91 -23.92 5.22
C HIS A 64 13.56 -23.87 6.63
N SER A 65 14.86 -23.53 6.78
CA SER A 65 15.52 -23.54 8.12
C SER A 65 16.76 -22.63 8.22
N MET A 66 16.56 -21.31 8.19
CA MET A 66 17.62 -20.33 8.43
C MET A 66 17.76 -20.00 9.92
N THR A 67 18.95 -20.21 10.47
CA THR A 67 19.38 -19.67 11.78
C THR A 67 20.29 -18.47 11.54
N THR A 68 20.42 -17.59 12.54
CA THR A 68 21.35 -16.44 12.48
C THR A 68 22.78 -16.88 12.16
N ASP A 69 23.22 -18.01 12.70
CA ASP A 69 24.54 -18.58 12.44
C ASP A 69 24.76 -18.95 10.97
N ASN A 70 23.73 -19.45 10.28
CA ASN A 70 23.81 -19.78 8.85
C ASN A 70 24.00 -18.50 8.00
N TYR A 71 23.36 -17.39 8.37
CA TYR A 71 23.54 -16.11 7.68
C TYR A 71 24.97 -15.59 7.84
N SER A 72 25.50 -15.57 9.06
CA SER A 72 26.87 -15.12 9.33
C SER A 72 27.90 -15.97 8.59
N LEU A 73 27.67 -17.28 8.48
CA LEU A 73 28.59 -18.20 7.82
C LEU A 73 28.67 -17.95 6.31
N ILE A 74 27.55 -17.68 5.62
CA ILE A 74 27.53 -17.49 4.17
C ILE A 74 27.66 -16.02 3.72
N ALA A 75 27.78 -15.08 4.67
CA ALA A 75 27.97 -13.66 4.38
C ALA A 75 29.13 -13.37 3.40
N PRO A 76 30.28 -14.08 3.42
CA PRO A 76 31.33 -13.87 2.41
C PRO A 76 30.86 -14.11 0.97
N ILE A 77 30.00 -15.12 0.74
CA ILE A 77 29.41 -15.37 -0.58
C ILE A 77 28.52 -14.19 -0.98
N PHE A 78 27.72 -13.67 -0.05
CA PHE A 78 26.85 -12.51 -0.30
C PHE A 78 27.65 -11.29 -0.79
N PHE A 79 28.73 -10.90 -0.11
CA PHE A 79 29.56 -9.78 -0.55
C PHE A 79 30.22 -10.03 -1.91
N ALA A 80 30.72 -11.24 -2.14
CA ALA A 80 31.36 -11.60 -3.41
C ALA A 80 30.37 -11.60 -4.60
N VAL A 81 29.11 -12.03 -4.39
CA VAL A 81 28.09 -11.94 -5.47
C VAL A 81 27.65 -10.50 -5.74
N VAL A 82 27.64 -9.64 -4.72
CA VAL A 82 27.39 -8.19 -4.90
C VAL A 82 28.51 -7.56 -5.73
N GLU A 83 29.77 -7.90 -5.46
CA GLU A 83 30.90 -7.45 -6.28
C GLU A 83 30.78 -7.89 -7.74
N CYS A 84 30.37 -9.15 -7.98
CA CYS A 84 30.11 -9.65 -9.33
C CYS A 84 29.06 -8.79 -10.05
N LEU A 85 27.91 -8.53 -9.43
CA LEU A 85 26.86 -7.69 -10.03
C LEU A 85 27.27 -6.23 -10.24
N CYS A 86 28.11 -5.71 -9.35
CA CYS A 86 28.59 -4.33 -9.43
C CYS A 86 29.81 -4.17 -10.36
N SER A 87 30.26 -5.24 -11.02
CA SER A 87 31.46 -5.24 -11.87
C SER A 87 31.20 -4.68 -13.27
N GLN A 88 32.26 -4.21 -13.93
CA GLN A 88 32.20 -3.85 -15.35
C GLN A 88 31.82 -5.05 -16.22
N HIS A 89 32.20 -6.27 -15.83
CA HIS A 89 31.84 -7.49 -16.55
C HIS A 89 30.32 -7.73 -16.58
N ALA A 90 29.61 -7.49 -15.48
CA ALA A 90 28.15 -7.58 -15.46
C ALA A 90 27.51 -6.56 -16.41
N ILE A 91 28.02 -5.33 -16.42
CA ILE A 91 27.57 -4.25 -17.31
C ILE A 91 27.77 -4.66 -18.78
N ASP A 92 28.96 -5.14 -19.13
CA ASP A 92 29.30 -5.56 -20.48
C ASP A 92 28.44 -6.75 -20.93
N MET A 93 28.15 -7.69 -20.02
CA MET A 93 27.23 -8.80 -20.31
C MET A 93 25.81 -8.35 -20.61
N ILE A 94 25.29 -7.33 -19.90
CA ILE A 94 23.96 -6.74 -20.20
C ILE A 94 23.99 -6.02 -21.55
N LYS A 95 25.02 -5.21 -21.81
CA LYS A 95 25.19 -4.49 -23.08
C LYS A 95 25.34 -5.43 -24.29
N GLY A 96 25.92 -6.61 -24.06
CA GLY A 96 26.09 -7.65 -25.06
C GLY A 96 24.85 -8.49 -25.33
N LEU A 97 23.76 -8.34 -24.57
CA LEU A 97 22.51 -9.06 -24.83
C LEU A 97 21.91 -8.62 -26.16
N GLU A 98 21.42 -9.59 -26.93
CA GLU A 98 20.67 -9.30 -28.14
C GLU A 98 19.35 -8.61 -27.81
N SER A 99 18.85 -7.75 -28.71
CA SER A 99 17.55 -7.06 -28.59
C SER A 99 16.36 -7.98 -28.91
N ASN A 100 16.39 -9.22 -28.44
CA ASN A 100 15.30 -10.19 -28.56
C ASN A 100 15.22 -11.11 -27.33
N PHE A 101 14.04 -11.71 -27.11
CA PHE A 101 13.79 -12.55 -25.94
C PHE A 101 14.10 -14.05 -26.14
N PHE A 102 14.36 -14.50 -27.37
CA PHE A 102 14.58 -15.92 -27.68
C PHE A 102 16.06 -16.32 -27.72
N GLN A 103 16.98 -15.37 -27.48
CA GLN A 103 18.41 -15.64 -27.40
C GLN A 103 18.75 -16.69 -26.34
N LYS A 104 19.88 -17.36 -26.55
CA LYS A 104 20.48 -18.30 -25.61
C LYS A 104 21.59 -17.59 -24.84
N LEU A 105 21.55 -17.71 -23.52
CA LEU A 105 22.57 -17.11 -22.66
C LEU A 105 23.83 -17.98 -22.61
N ASP A 106 25.00 -17.35 -22.65
CA ASP A 106 26.28 -18.02 -22.37
C ASP A 106 26.44 -18.35 -20.87
N GLU A 107 27.47 -19.12 -20.50
CA GLU A 107 27.66 -19.54 -19.10
C GLU A 107 28.00 -18.37 -18.16
N GLY A 108 28.62 -17.30 -18.66
CA GLY A 108 28.90 -16.09 -17.91
C GLY A 108 27.62 -15.32 -17.61
N GLN A 109 26.80 -15.06 -18.65
CA GLN A 109 25.48 -14.46 -18.53
C GLN A 109 24.57 -15.29 -17.61
N MET A 110 24.55 -16.62 -17.75
CA MET A 110 23.78 -17.51 -16.87
C MET A 110 24.22 -17.43 -15.40
N LEU A 111 25.50 -17.16 -15.12
CA LEU A 111 25.99 -16.99 -13.75
C LEU A 111 25.65 -15.58 -13.22
N PHE A 112 26.07 -14.54 -13.93
CA PHE A 112 26.00 -13.14 -13.49
C PHE A 112 24.59 -12.56 -13.55
N LEU A 113 23.80 -12.92 -14.57
CA LEU A 113 22.49 -12.32 -14.83
C LEU A 113 21.31 -13.19 -14.35
N ASP A 114 21.52 -14.48 -14.07
CA ASP A 114 20.47 -15.38 -13.56
C ASP A 114 20.78 -15.93 -12.16
N ALA A 115 21.86 -16.70 -12.02
CA ALA A 115 22.11 -17.45 -10.78
C ALA A 115 22.49 -16.55 -9.59
N ILE A 116 23.28 -15.52 -9.82
CA ILE A 116 23.64 -14.54 -8.79
C ILE A 116 22.42 -13.72 -8.34
N PRO A 117 21.61 -13.11 -9.23
CA PRO A 117 20.38 -12.44 -8.83
C PRO A 117 19.40 -13.37 -8.09
N LEU A 118 19.30 -14.64 -8.51
CA LEU A 118 18.52 -15.65 -7.79
C LEU A 118 19.03 -15.90 -6.36
N TYR A 119 20.35 -15.96 -6.17
CA TYR A 119 20.96 -16.10 -4.84
C TYR A 119 20.62 -14.89 -3.97
N LEU A 120 20.75 -13.68 -4.51
CA LEU A 120 20.39 -12.47 -3.79
C LEU A 120 18.93 -12.43 -3.42
N LYS A 121 18.00 -12.77 -4.33
CA LYS A 121 16.56 -12.85 -4.07
C LYS A 121 16.25 -13.68 -2.81
N TRP A 122 17.00 -14.76 -2.61
CA TRP A 122 16.82 -15.63 -1.45
C TRP A 122 17.53 -15.12 -0.18
N TYR A 123 18.71 -14.50 -0.29
CA TYR A 123 19.41 -13.93 0.87
C TYR A 123 18.60 -12.78 1.47
N TRP A 124 18.16 -12.94 2.72
CA TRP A 124 17.33 -11.96 3.42
C TRP A 124 18.21 -11.05 4.28
N ASP A 125 18.49 -9.84 3.79
CA ASP A 125 19.30 -8.88 4.51
C ASP A 125 18.47 -7.67 4.93
N TYR A 126 18.03 -7.66 6.19
CA TYR A 126 17.43 -6.47 6.81
C TYR A 126 18.48 -5.40 7.18
N GLY A 127 19.78 -5.70 7.08
CA GLY A 127 20.87 -4.87 7.62
C GLY A 127 21.56 -3.95 6.61
N HIS A 128 21.44 -4.21 5.30
CA HIS A 128 22.23 -3.52 4.28
C HIS A 128 21.42 -2.93 3.08
N PRO A 129 20.46 -2.02 3.31
CA PRO A 129 19.70 -1.38 2.22
C PRO A 129 20.59 -0.62 1.22
N GLU A 130 21.72 -0.08 1.67
CA GLU A 130 22.71 0.63 0.85
C GLU A 130 23.36 -0.24 -0.24
N ILE A 131 23.47 -1.55 -0.01
CA ILE A 131 24.00 -2.48 -0.99
C ILE A 131 23.07 -2.57 -2.19
N PHE A 132 21.76 -2.67 -1.96
CA PHE A 132 20.82 -2.69 -3.06
C PHE A 132 20.76 -1.35 -3.80
N ILE A 133 20.90 -0.20 -3.11
CA ILE A 133 21.07 1.10 -3.78
C ILE A 133 22.26 1.07 -4.75
N LYS A 134 23.41 0.52 -4.30
CA LYS A 134 24.60 0.39 -5.14
C LYS A 134 24.32 -0.46 -6.38
N ILE A 135 23.64 -1.60 -6.22
CA ILE A 135 23.25 -2.47 -7.34
C ILE A 135 22.34 -1.71 -8.32
N LEU A 136 21.34 -0.97 -7.82
CA LEU A 136 20.43 -0.19 -8.66
C LEU A 136 21.18 0.83 -9.52
N ARG A 137 22.07 1.63 -8.92
CA ARG A 137 22.83 2.66 -9.64
C ARG A 137 23.66 2.12 -10.79
N ILE A 138 24.10 0.86 -10.67
CA ILE A 138 24.96 0.21 -11.66
C ILE A 138 24.11 -0.48 -12.74
N LEU A 139 23.13 -1.28 -12.34
CA LEU A 139 22.44 -2.18 -13.25
C LEU A 139 21.14 -1.63 -13.83
N LEU A 140 20.43 -0.75 -13.12
CA LEU A 140 19.08 -0.36 -13.50
C LEU A 140 19.05 0.32 -14.88
N ASN A 141 20.01 1.22 -15.14
CA ASN A 141 20.09 1.91 -16.42
C ASN A 141 20.33 0.96 -17.60
N GLU A 142 21.30 0.07 -17.44
CA GLU A 142 21.73 -0.85 -18.49
C GLU A 142 20.64 -1.89 -18.77
N PHE A 143 20.07 -2.48 -17.72
CA PHE A 143 18.96 -3.42 -17.86
C PHE A 143 17.73 -2.77 -18.48
N THR A 144 17.37 -1.56 -18.04
CA THR A 144 16.22 -0.84 -18.62
C THR A 144 16.45 -0.49 -20.09
N SER A 145 17.68 -0.12 -20.46
CA SER A 145 18.03 0.21 -21.84
C SER A 145 17.91 -1.00 -22.76
N TRP A 146 18.42 -2.16 -22.33
CA TRP A 146 18.26 -3.43 -23.04
C TRP A 146 16.78 -3.87 -23.10
N PHE A 147 16.07 -3.81 -21.97
CA PHE A 147 14.68 -4.25 -21.91
C PHE A 147 13.81 -3.40 -22.85
N LYS A 148 14.05 -2.09 -22.90
CA LYS A 148 13.40 -1.16 -23.84
C LYS A 148 13.72 -1.46 -25.31
N SER A 149 14.88 -2.02 -25.64
CA SER A 149 15.25 -2.33 -27.03
C SER A 149 14.58 -3.60 -27.57
N CYS A 150 14.10 -4.48 -26.68
CA CYS A 150 13.39 -5.69 -27.06
C CYS A 150 11.97 -5.38 -27.57
N GLN A 151 11.48 -6.16 -28.54
CA GLN A 151 10.11 -5.99 -29.06
C GLN A 151 9.10 -6.73 -28.16
N PRO A 152 8.07 -6.06 -27.60
CA PRO A 152 7.09 -6.68 -26.71
C PRO A 152 6.38 -7.91 -27.31
N GLU A 153 6.16 -7.94 -28.62
CA GLU A 153 5.49 -9.01 -29.36
C GLU A 153 6.31 -10.31 -29.41
N SER A 154 7.62 -10.22 -29.19
CA SER A 154 8.52 -11.38 -29.17
C SER A 154 8.59 -12.07 -27.80
N TYR A 155 8.02 -11.47 -26.75
CA TYR A 155 8.08 -12.00 -25.38
C TYR A 155 7.44 -13.39 -25.22
N PRO A 156 6.32 -13.72 -25.89
CA PRO A 156 5.77 -15.08 -25.86
C PRO A 156 6.74 -16.16 -26.39
N GLN A 157 7.68 -15.78 -27.26
CA GLN A 157 8.67 -16.70 -27.86
C GLN A 157 9.97 -16.79 -27.06
N ARG A 158 10.01 -16.22 -25.85
CA ARG A 158 11.24 -16.16 -25.05
C ARG A 158 11.79 -17.53 -24.66
N SER A 159 13.10 -17.63 -24.47
CA SER A 159 13.71 -18.83 -23.91
C SER A 159 13.47 -18.94 -22.40
N SER A 160 13.47 -20.15 -21.84
CA SER A 160 13.34 -20.35 -20.38
C SER A 160 14.49 -19.71 -19.58
N GLN A 161 15.67 -19.60 -20.21
CA GLN A 161 16.82 -18.89 -19.65
C GLN A 161 16.55 -17.40 -19.52
N ILE A 162 15.99 -16.78 -20.57
CA ILE A 162 15.64 -15.37 -20.57
C ILE A 162 14.50 -15.06 -19.59
N ASP A 163 13.46 -15.90 -19.53
CA ASP A 163 12.37 -15.75 -18.56
C ASP A 163 12.90 -15.77 -17.11
N SER A 164 13.77 -16.74 -16.78
CA SER A 164 14.42 -16.85 -15.48
C SER A 164 15.29 -15.63 -15.17
N MET A 165 16.15 -15.22 -16.11
CA MET A 165 17.04 -14.07 -15.97
C MET A 165 16.25 -12.78 -15.71
N ILE A 166 15.26 -12.48 -16.56
CA ILE A 166 14.41 -11.29 -16.41
C ILE A 166 13.73 -11.31 -15.05
N GLY A 167 13.13 -12.44 -14.64
CA GLY A 167 12.45 -12.56 -13.36
C GLY A 167 13.38 -12.33 -12.16
N ASN A 168 14.60 -12.87 -12.20
CA ASN A 168 15.57 -12.76 -11.11
C ASN A 168 16.19 -11.35 -11.02
N ILE A 169 16.60 -10.75 -12.15
CA ILE A 169 17.10 -9.37 -12.19
C ILE A 169 16.01 -8.39 -11.74
N THR A 170 14.82 -8.49 -12.33
CA THR A 170 13.70 -7.58 -12.02
C THR A 170 13.39 -7.63 -10.53
N HIS A 171 13.42 -8.81 -9.91
CA HIS A 171 13.22 -8.93 -8.46
C HIS A 171 14.31 -8.21 -7.67
N VAL A 172 15.59 -8.36 -8.01
CA VAL A 172 16.69 -7.64 -7.34
C VAL A 172 16.54 -6.12 -7.51
N LEU A 173 16.15 -5.67 -8.71
CA LEU A 173 15.96 -4.26 -9.01
C LEU A 173 14.72 -3.67 -8.32
N ILE A 174 13.66 -4.45 -8.06
CA ILE A 174 12.46 -3.92 -7.38
C ILE A 174 12.55 -4.09 -5.87
N ARG A 175 13.37 -5.02 -5.35
CA ARG A 175 13.46 -5.33 -3.92
C ARG A 175 13.57 -4.11 -2.99
N PRO A 176 14.33 -3.04 -3.33
CA PRO A 176 14.42 -1.87 -2.48
C PRO A 176 13.08 -1.14 -2.26
N THR A 177 12.11 -1.33 -3.17
CA THR A 177 10.76 -0.75 -3.04
C THR A 177 9.97 -1.42 -1.91
N GLU A 178 10.29 -2.67 -1.56
CA GLU A 178 9.62 -3.46 -0.52
C GLU A 178 10.00 -2.98 0.89
N PHE A 179 11.17 -2.35 1.05
CA PHE A 179 11.70 -1.92 2.35
C PHE A 179 11.21 -0.54 2.81
N SER A 180 10.27 0.09 2.09
CA SER A 180 9.64 1.35 2.51
C SER A 180 10.63 2.48 2.84
N ASN A 181 11.86 2.42 2.33
CA ASN A 181 12.91 3.39 2.67
C ASN A 181 12.77 4.63 1.76
N VAL A 182 12.37 5.74 2.37
CA VAL A 182 12.11 7.02 1.69
C VAL A 182 13.37 7.58 0.99
N SER A 183 14.56 7.19 1.43
CA SER A 183 15.84 7.63 0.84
C SER A 183 16.24 6.93 -0.47
N LEU A 184 15.54 5.85 -0.82
CA LEU A 184 15.91 4.93 -1.90
C LEU A 184 15.32 5.32 -3.27
N PHE A 185 14.51 6.38 -3.33
CA PHE A 185 13.77 6.78 -4.54
C PHE A 185 13.80 8.29 -4.75
N SER A 186 15.01 8.81 -4.95
CA SER A 186 15.24 10.10 -5.62
C SER A 186 14.61 10.11 -7.02
N GLU A 187 14.43 11.30 -7.61
CA GLU A 187 14.05 11.44 -9.03
C GLU A 187 14.94 10.59 -9.98
N GLU A 188 16.16 10.25 -9.54
CA GLU A 188 17.17 9.42 -10.22
C GLU A 188 16.59 8.12 -10.82
N PHE A 189 15.83 7.34 -10.04
CA PHE A 189 15.35 6.03 -10.50
C PHE A 189 13.95 6.04 -11.11
N TYR A 190 13.20 7.12 -10.88
CA TYR A 190 11.79 7.21 -11.29
C TYR A 190 11.62 7.01 -12.80
N HIS A 191 12.50 7.59 -13.62
CA HIS A 191 12.45 7.47 -15.08
C HIS A 191 12.65 6.02 -15.54
N HIS A 192 13.61 5.29 -14.95
CA HIS A 192 13.88 3.90 -15.31
C HIS A 192 12.73 2.98 -14.91
N TYR A 193 12.20 3.10 -13.70
CA TYR A 193 11.04 2.30 -13.28
C TYR A 193 9.80 2.61 -14.11
N SER A 194 9.54 3.87 -14.43
CA SER A 194 8.45 4.25 -15.32
C SER A 194 8.59 3.59 -16.71
N THR A 195 9.82 3.52 -17.23
CA THR A 195 10.13 2.84 -18.49
C THR A 195 9.89 1.33 -18.39
N LEU A 196 10.35 0.67 -17.32
CA LEU A 196 10.14 -0.76 -17.11
C LEU A 196 8.64 -1.10 -17.03
N VAL A 197 7.89 -0.35 -16.22
CA VAL A 197 6.45 -0.52 -16.05
C VAL A 197 5.71 -0.34 -17.38
N LEU A 198 6.05 0.71 -18.13
CA LEU A 198 5.47 0.94 -19.45
C LEU A 198 5.77 -0.25 -20.38
N HIS A 199 7.01 -0.73 -20.42
CA HIS A 199 7.37 -1.85 -21.28
C HIS A 199 6.67 -3.17 -20.88
N TRP A 200 6.54 -3.45 -19.58
CA TRP A 200 5.75 -4.58 -19.08
C TRP A 200 4.26 -4.47 -19.41
N SER A 201 3.70 -3.25 -19.39
CA SER A 201 2.31 -3.04 -19.82
C SER A 201 2.12 -3.30 -21.32
N LEU A 202 3.11 -2.95 -22.14
CA LEU A 202 3.11 -3.25 -23.59
C LEU A 202 3.24 -4.75 -23.85
N ILE A 203 4.12 -5.46 -23.12
CA ILE A 203 4.22 -6.93 -23.18
C ILE A 203 2.89 -7.58 -22.81
N LEU A 204 2.24 -7.12 -21.74
CA LEU A 204 0.94 -7.66 -21.36
C LEU A 204 -0.10 -7.41 -22.45
N SER A 205 -0.11 -6.23 -23.05
CA SER A 205 -0.99 -5.89 -24.18
C SER A 205 -0.74 -6.78 -25.40
N SER A 206 0.53 -7.03 -25.75
CA SER A 206 0.92 -7.85 -26.89
C SER A 206 0.50 -9.31 -26.71
N ILE A 207 0.64 -9.86 -25.49
CA ILE A 207 0.18 -11.20 -25.14
C ILE A 207 -1.33 -11.36 -25.41
N PHE A 208 -2.13 -10.39 -24.98
CA PHE A 208 -3.59 -10.42 -25.18
C PHE A 208 -4.06 -10.10 -26.60
N SER A 209 -3.15 -9.62 -27.45
CA SER A 209 -3.38 -9.37 -28.87
C SER A 209 -2.91 -10.54 -29.75
N TYR A 210 -2.21 -11.53 -29.18
CA TYR A 210 -1.60 -12.63 -29.92
C TYR A 210 -2.63 -13.72 -30.27
N PRO A 211 -2.75 -14.16 -31.54
CA PRO A 211 -3.78 -15.11 -31.97
C PRO A 211 -3.58 -16.59 -31.57
N SER A 212 -2.46 -16.98 -30.95
CA SER A 212 -2.08 -18.41 -30.83
C SER A 212 -1.39 -18.82 -29.52
N CYS A 213 -1.87 -19.96 -28.99
CA CYS A 213 -1.33 -20.88 -27.95
C CYS A 213 -1.61 -20.59 -26.47
N SER A 214 -2.38 -21.48 -25.81
CA SER A 214 -2.96 -21.29 -24.47
C SER A 214 -1.97 -21.40 -23.31
N THR A 215 -0.87 -22.15 -23.43
CA THR A 215 0.07 -22.39 -22.32
C THR A 215 1.11 -21.29 -22.16
N ASP A 216 1.64 -20.78 -23.28
CA ASP A 216 2.65 -19.71 -23.26
C ASP A 216 2.02 -18.38 -22.85
N ILE A 217 0.76 -18.15 -23.21
CA ILE A 217 -0.02 -16.99 -22.74
C ILE A 217 -0.15 -17.02 -21.22
N ILE A 218 -0.54 -18.14 -20.61
CA ILE A 218 -0.71 -18.23 -19.14
C ILE A 218 0.61 -17.95 -18.43
N SER A 219 1.70 -18.62 -18.82
CA SER A 219 3.00 -18.42 -18.15
C SER A 219 3.50 -16.98 -18.30
N SER A 220 3.37 -16.39 -19.49
CA SER A 220 3.78 -15.01 -19.77
C SER A 220 2.95 -14.00 -18.98
N THR A 221 1.63 -14.15 -19.00
CA THR A 221 0.71 -13.30 -18.24
C THR A 221 0.98 -13.40 -16.75
N ARG A 222 1.25 -14.60 -16.22
CA ARG A 222 1.61 -14.80 -14.81
C ARG A 222 2.89 -14.05 -14.44
N SER A 223 3.95 -14.18 -15.24
CA SER A 223 5.20 -13.44 -15.03
C SER A 223 4.99 -11.92 -15.10
N SER A 224 4.30 -11.42 -16.12
CA SER A 224 4.06 -9.99 -16.32
C SER A 224 3.18 -9.36 -15.23
N THR A 225 2.09 -10.03 -14.85
CA THR A 225 1.18 -9.53 -13.79
C THR A 225 1.88 -9.51 -12.43
N ARG A 226 2.69 -10.53 -12.11
CA ARG A 226 3.49 -10.54 -10.88
C ARG A 226 4.48 -9.38 -10.81
N ILE A 227 5.16 -9.08 -11.92
CA ILE A 227 6.13 -7.98 -11.98
C ILE A 227 5.43 -6.62 -11.88
N LEU A 228 4.33 -6.42 -12.60
CA LEU A 228 3.52 -5.21 -12.49
C LEU A 228 3.02 -5.00 -11.05
N TYR A 229 2.62 -6.08 -10.36
CA TYR A 229 2.24 -6.00 -8.96
C TYR A 229 3.39 -5.52 -8.08
N SER A 230 4.61 -6.04 -8.25
CA SER A 230 5.76 -5.59 -7.47
C SER A 230 6.01 -4.08 -7.61
N PHE A 231 5.76 -3.51 -8.79
CA PHE A 231 5.86 -2.05 -9.00
C PHE A 231 4.79 -1.24 -8.25
N THR A 232 3.62 -1.84 -7.95
CA THR A 232 2.56 -1.16 -7.20
C THR A 232 2.88 -0.94 -5.72
N LEU A 233 3.98 -1.52 -5.23
CA LEU A 233 4.48 -1.29 -3.87
C LEU A 233 5.04 0.13 -3.69
N HIS A 234 5.31 0.86 -4.78
CA HIS A 234 5.84 2.23 -4.75
C HIS A 234 4.81 3.28 -5.21
N LEU A 235 4.50 4.25 -4.34
CA LEU A 235 3.44 5.25 -4.58
C LEU A 235 3.63 6.07 -5.86
N ASN A 236 4.84 6.59 -6.12
CA ASN A 236 5.09 7.39 -7.34
C ASN A 236 4.89 6.57 -8.61
N ILE A 237 5.22 5.27 -8.56
CA ILE A 237 5.06 4.37 -9.71
C ILE A 237 3.59 3.99 -9.89
N VAL A 238 2.83 3.79 -8.81
CA VAL A 238 1.37 3.68 -8.85
C VAL A 238 0.75 4.91 -9.53
N ASN A 239 1.18 6.12 -9.15
CA ASN A 239 0.68 7.35 -9.77
C ASN A 239 1.05 7.46 -11.26
N PHE A 240 2.20 6.94 -11.68
CA PHE A 240 2.53 6.78 -13.11
C PHE A 240 1.61 5.75 -13.79
N MET A 241 1.43 4.56 -13.19
CA MET A 241 0.61 3.47 -13.71
C MET A 241 -0.84 3.89 -13.95
N LYS A 242 -1.42 4.72 -13.07
CA LYS A 242 -2.77 5.31 -13.23
C LYS A 242 -2.96 6.03 -14.57
N ASN A 243 -1.88 6.55 -15.15
CA ASN A 243 -1.90 7.31 -16.40
C ASN A 243 -1.54 6.47 -17.64
N ILE A 244 -1.21 5.17 -17.48
CA ILE A 244 -0.88 4.30 -18.62
C ILE A 244 -2.19 3.94 -19.35
N PRO A 245 -2.34 4.31 -20.64
CA PRO A 245 -3.54 4.00 -21.39
C PRO A 245 -3.82 2.49 -21.44
N ASN A 246 -5.09 2.11 -21.31
CA ASN A 246 -5.57 0.72 -21.40
C ASN A 246 -5.03 -0.27 -20.36
N LEU A 247 -4.15 0.13 -19.43
CA LEU A 247 -3.60 -0.78 -18.43
C LEU A 247 -4.70 -1.44 -17.57
N ILE A 248 -5.67 -0.66 -17.11
CA ILE A 248 -6.83 -1.16 -16.35
C ILE A 248 -7.61 -2.20 -17.18
N LEU A 249 -7.89 -1.90 -18.45
CA LEU A 249 -8.63 -2.80 -19.34
C LEU A 249 -7.88 -4.12 -19.57
N ILE A 250 -6.56 -4.05 -19.77
CA ILE A 250 -5.71 -5.23 -19.99
C ILE A 250 -5.64 -6.09 -18.72
N LEU A 251 -5.51 -5.47 -17.55
CA LEU A 251 -5.51 -6.19 -16.27
C LEU A 251 -6.88 -6.83 -16.00
N LEU A 252 -7.98 -6.16 -16.33
CA LEU A 252 -9.32 -6.75 -16.27
C LEU A 252 -9.42 -7.96 -17.21
N LYS A 253 -8.90 -7.89 -18.45
CA LYS A 253 -8.83 -9.05 -19.34
C LYS A 253 -8.00 -10.19 -18.76
N ALA A 254 -6.91 -9.89 -18.04
CA ALA A 254 -6.12 -10.90 -17.35
C ALA A 254 -6.91 -11.62 -16.24
N THR A 255 -7.82 -10.92 -15.55
CA THR A 255 -8.70 -11.56 -14.55
C THR A 255 -9.69 -12.57 -15.14
N GLU A 256 -9.92 -12.57 -16.45
CA GLU A 256 -10.81 -13.53 -17.12
C GLU A 256 -10.13 -14.88 -17.41
N LEU A 257 -8.81 -14.96 -17.25
CA LEU A 257 -8.09 -16.24 -17.35
C LEU A 257 -8.34 -17.10 -16.11
N ASP A 258 -8.59 -18.39 -16.33
CA ASP A 258 -8.77 -19.38 -15.27
C ASP A 258 -7.41 -19.78 -14.65
N ASP A 259 -6.80 -18.82 -13.95
CA ASP A 259 -5.54 -19.00 -13.24
C ASP A 259 -5.52 -18.13 -11.98
N ASP A 260 -5.52 -18.78 -10.83
CA ASP A 260 -5.63 -18.08 -9.55
C ASP A 260 -4.48 -17.08 -9.29
N GLU A 261 -3.27 -17.31 -9.83
CA GLU A 261 -2.11 -16.43 -9.59
C GLU A 261 -2.19 -15.18 -10.48
N ILE A 262 -2.61 -15.34 -11.74
CA ILE A 262 -2.90 -14.22 -12.64
C ILE A 262 -4.00 -13.34 -12.05
N GLN A 263 -5.14 -13.94 -11.68
CA GLN A 263 -6.29 -13.21 -11.14
C GLN A 263 -5.87 -12.42 -9.89
N LEU A 264 -5.15 -13.07 -8.96
CA LEU A 264 -4.69 -12.44 -7.73
C LEU A 264 -3.76 -11.25 -7.99
N ASN A 265 -2.73 -11.41 -8.82
CA ASN A 265 -1.80 -10.34 -9.12
C ASN A 265 -2.47 -9.20 -9.91
N ALA A 266 -3.36 -9.53 -10.85
CA ALA A 266 -4.11 -8.53 -11.60
C ALA A 266 -5.04 -7.70 -10.68
N TYR A 267 -5.77 -8.35 -9.76
CA TYR A 267 -6.60 -7.63 -8.80
C TYR A 267 -5.77 -6.79 -7.83
N ARG A 268 -4.59 -7.25 -7.39
CA ARG A 268 -3.70 -6.42 -6.57
C ARG A 268 -3.24 -5.15 -7.30
N CYS A 269 -2.90 -5.27 -8.58
CA CYS A 269 -2.60 -4.11 -9.40
C CYS A 269 -3.80 -3.17 -9.49
N LEU A 270 -4.96 -3.70 -9.87
CA LEU A 270 -6.20 -2.96 -10.03
C LEU A 270 -6.59 -2.21 -8.74
N GLY A 271 -6.48 -2.86 -7.57
CA GLY A 271 -6.81 -2.24 -6.29
C GLY A 271 -5.92 -1.03 -5.93
N LYS A 272 -4.71 -0.94 -6.50
CA LYS A 272 -3.81 0.21 -6.30
C LYS A 272 -4.01 1.33 -7.31
N ILE A 273 -4.42 1.00 -8.54
CA ILE A 273 -4.50 1.98 -9.65
C ILE A 273 -5.91 2.48 -9.94
N MET A 274 -6.96 1.70 -9.68
CA MET A 274 -8.32 2.11 -9.98
C MET A 274 -8.80 3.23 -9.06
N ILE A 275 -9.54 4.18 -9.61
CA ILE A 275 -10.26 5.21 -8.87
C ILE A 275 -11.77 4.93 -8.83
N GLU A 276 -12.52 5.74 -8.08
CA GLU A 276 -13.97 5.54 -7.93
C GLU A 276 -14.71 5.55 -9.29
N ALA A 277 -14.27 6.42 -10.21
CA ALA A 277 -14.86 6.54 -11.53
C ALA A 277 -14.66 5.27 -12.38
N ASP A 278 -13.50 4.61 -12.27
CA ASP A 278 -13.22 3.38 -13.01
C ASP A 278 -14.18 2.27 -12.58
N ILE A 279 -14.34 2.08 -11.27
CA ILE A 279 -15.24 1.04 -10.73
C ILE A 279 -16.70 1.31 -11.10
N LYS A 280 -17.13 2.58 -11.06
CA LYS A 280 -18.51 2.96 -11.44
C LYS A 280 -18.82 2.73 -12.91
N THR A 281 -17.81 2.79 -13.78
CA THR A 281 -17.98 2.56 -15.22
C THR A 281 -17.82 1.09 -15.62
N MET A 282 -17.39 0.22 -14.70
CA MET A 282 -17.33 -1.21 -14.96
C MET A 282 -18.71 -1.81 -15.18
N ALA A 283 -18.81 -2.70 -16.18
CA ALA A 283 -20.05 -3.41 -16.46
C ALA A 283 -20.46 -4.41 -15.36
N LYS A 284 -19.49 -4.98 -14.64
CA LYS A 284 -19.71 -6.04 -13.64
C LYS A 284 -18.80 -5.90 -12.41
N PRO A 285 -18.97 -4.86 -11.58
CA PRO A 285 -18.17 -4.68 -10.35
C PRO A 285 -18.35 -5.84 -9.35
N GLU A 286 -19.47 -6.56 -9.39
CA GLU A 286 -19.75 -7.73 -8.57
C GLU A 286 -18.74 -8.88 -8.78
N LYS A 287 -18.12 -8.96 -9.96
CA LYS A 287 -17.07 -9.95 -10.24
C LYS A 287 -15.82 -9.75 -9.38
N ILE A 288 -15.44 -8.48 -9.12
CA ILE A 288 -14.28 -8.18 -8.26
C ILE A 288 -14.49 -8.83 -6.90
N VAL A 289 -15.68 -8.62 -6.34
CA VAL A 289 -16.04 -9.13 -5.02
C VAL A 289 -16.15 -10.66 -5.01
N ALA A 290 -16.81 -11.25 -6.02
CA ALA A 290 -17.02 -12.69 -6.10
C ALA A 290 -15.70 -13.46 -6.00
N VAL A 291 -14.66 -12.99 -6.72
CA VAL A 291 -13.33 -13.59 -6.69
C VAL A 291 -12.74 -13.60 -5.28
N TYR A 292 -12.82 -12.49 -4.54
CA TYR A 292 -12.32 -12.45 -3.16
C TYR A 292 -13.14 -13.32 -2.23
N VAL A 293 -14.47 -13.30 -2.34
CA VAL A 293 -15.36 -14.11 -1.49
C VAL A 293 -15.08 -15.59 -1.70
N ASP A 294 -14.97 -16.05 -2.95
CA ASP A 294 -14.67 -17.44 -3.29
C ASP A 294 -13.27 -17.84 -2.82
N PHE A 295 -12.27 -16.98 -3.01
CA PHE A 295 -10.93 -17.25 -2.49
C PHE A 295 -10.92 -17.35 -0.97
N ILE A 296 -11.58 -16.44 -0.24
CA ILE A 296 -11.66 -16.49 1.21
C ILE A 296 -12.32 -17.80 1.65
N LYS A 297 -13.48 -18.16 1.08
CA LYS A 297 -14.17 -19.43 1.39
C LYS A 297 -13.27 -20.65 1.22
N ASN A 298 -12.49 -20.68 0.14
CA ASN A 298 -11.64 -21.83 -0.20
C ASN A 298 -10.31 -21.89 0.56
N THR A 299 -9.89 -20.80 1.19
CA THR A 299 -8.55 -20.72 1.82
C THR A 299 -8.57 -20.53 3.33
N ILE A 300 -9.69 -20.09 3.91
CA ILE A 300 -9.80 -19.71 5.32
C ILE A 300 -9.44 -20.85 6.30
N ASP A 301 -9.75 -22.10 5.97
CA ASP A 301 -9.42 -23.26 6.82
C ASP A 301 -8.18 -24.03 6.34
N ASN A 302 -7.41 -23.49 5.38
CA ASN A 302 -6.24 -24.15 4.83
C ASN A 302 -4.92 -23.58 5.41
N PRO A 303 -4.27 -24.27 6.36
CA PRO A 303 -3.04 -23.77 7.01
C PRO A 303 -1.86 -23.67 6.03
N ASN A 304 -1.89 -24.38 4.90
CA ASN A 304 -0.83 -24.31 3.89
C ASN A 304 -0.95 -23.09 2.96
N ARG A 305 -1.99 -22.25 3.12
CA ARG A 305 -2.27 -21.09 2.25
C ARG A 305 -2.27 -19.76 2.99
N VAL A 306 -1.73 -19.69 4.21
CA VAL A 306 -1.78 -18.48 5.07
C VAL A 306 -1.17 -17.24 4.41
N GLU A 307 -0.02 -17.36 3.73
CA GLU A 307 0.59 -16.20 3.05
C GLU A 307 -0.27 -15.68 1.90
N ARG A 308 -0.83 -16.61 1.11
CA ARG A 308 -1.75 -16.27 0.03
C ARG A 308 -3.01 -15.60 0.57
N PHE A 309 -3.53 -16.11 1.68
CA PHE A 309 -4.70 -15.58 2.37
C PHE A 309 -4.48 -14.16 2.90
N TYR A 310 -3.35 -13.91 3.54
CA TYR A 310 -2.94 -12.57 3.98
C TYR A 310 -2.96 -11.57 2.82
N SER A 311 -2.25 -11.90 1.75
CA SER A 311 -2.11 -10.98 0.63
C SER A 311 -3.39 -10.83 -0.22
N LEU A 312 -4.37 -11.73 -0.05
CA LEU A 312 -5.74 -11.56 -0.57
C LEU A 312 -6.49 -10.49 0.24
N LEU A 313 -6.47 -10.57 1.57
CA LEU A 313 -7.11 -9.57 2.44
C LEU A 313 -6.49 -8.18 2.26
N GLU A 314 -5.17 -8.10 2.12
CA GLU A 314 -4.48 -6.82 1.88
C GLU A 314 -4.92 -6.19 0.56
N SER A 315 -5.11 -7.01 -0.47
CA SER A 315 -5.61 -6.57 -1.76
C SER A 315 -7.06 -6.08 -1.67
N LEU A 316 -7.92 -6.84 -0.98
CA LEU A 316 -9.32 -6.47 -0.75
C LEU A 316 -9.45 -5.15 0.01
N LYS A 317 -8.59 -4.90 1.01
CA LYS A 317 -8.55 -3.63 1.75
C LYS A 317 -8.36 -2.41 0.83
N ASN A 318 -7.60 -2.54 -0.26
CA ASN A 318 -7.44 -1.43 -1.22
C ASN A 318 -8.74 -1.13 -1.97
N PHE A 319 -9.54 -2.15 -2.29
CA PHE A 319 -10.81 -1.99 -3.00
C PHE A 319 -11.97 -1.53 -2.10
N VAL A 320 -11.94 -1.91 -0.83
CA VAL A 320 -13.01 -1.61 0.14
C VAL A 320 -13.22 -0.10 0.34
N GLN A 321 -12.29 0.74 -0.09
CA GLN A 321 -12.46 2.20 -0.07
C GLN A 321 -13.52 2.71 -1.06
N HIS A 322 -13.92 1.89 -2.03
CA HIS A 322 -14.88 2.24 -3.07
C HIS A 322 -16.29 1.84 -2.70
N ASP A 323 -17.24 2.77 -2.82
CA ASP A 323 -18.59 2.58 -2.27
C ASP A 323 -19.35 1.45 -2.98
N GLN A 324 -19.18 1.30 -4.29
CA GLN A 324 -19.78 0.19 -5.04
C GLN A 324 -19.25 -1.18 -4.56
N VAL A 325 -17.96 -1.28 -4.24
CA VAL A 325 -17.36 -2.52 -3.73
C VAL A 325 -17.91 -2.85 -2.34
N LYS A 326 -18.05 -1.84 -1.47
CA LYS A 326 -18.66 -2.02 -0.13
C LYS A 326 -20.06 -2.61 -0.25
N CYS A 327 -20.89 -2.04 -1.13
CA CYS A 327 -22.25 -2.52 -1.38
C CYS A 327 -22.26 -3.99 -1.85
N GLU A 328 -21.40 -4.35 -2.81
CA GLU A 328 -21.34 -5.72 -3.32
C GLU A 328 -20.79 -6.73 -2.30
N LEU A 329 -19.84 -6.35 -1.44
CA LEU A 329 -19.36 -7.19 -0.34
C LEU A 329 -20.46 -7.56 0.66
N ILE A 330 -21.36 -6.61 0.94
CA ILE A 330 -22.50 -6.84 1.82
C ILE A 330 -23.51 -7.79 1.14
N LYS A 331 -23.84 -7.53 -0.13
CA LYS A 331 -24.78 -8.37 -0.91
C LYS A 331 -24.32 -9.82 -1.08
N GLN A 332 -23.00 -10.03 -1.21
CA GLN A 332 -22.40 -11.36 -1.41
C GLN A 332 -22.01 -12.05 -0.10
N GLU A 333 -22.54 -11.60 1.03
CA GLU A 333 -22.34 -12.21 2.35
C GLU A 333 -20.85 -12.37 2.74
N ALA A 334 -20.02 -11.37 2.44
CA ALA A 334 -18.60 -11.41 2.80
C ALA A 334 -18.36 -11.19 4.31
N LEU A 335 -19.25 -10.46 5.00
CA LEU A 335 -19.10 -10.09 6.41
C LEU A 335 -18.97 -11.31 7.36
N PRO A 336 -19.82 -12.36 7.28
CA PRO A 336 -19.64 -13.58 8.09
C PRO A 336 -18.26 -14.23 7.96
N LEU A 337 -17.69 -14.24 6.75
CA LEU A 337 -16.36 -14.80 6.51
C LEU A 337 -15.28 -13.97 7.20
N LEU A 338 -15.37 -12.63 7.09
CA LEU A 338 -14.43 -11.71 7.74
C LEU A 338 -14.54 -11.77 9.27
N ILE A 339 -15.76 -11.87 9.82
CA ILE A 339 -15.99 -12.07 11.25
C ILE A 339 -15.29 -13.36 11.73
N MET A 340 -15.38 -14.44 10.95
CA MET A 340 -14.71 -15.70 11.28
C MET A 340 -13.19 -15.55 11.33
N CYS A 341 -12.59 -14.76 10.43
CA CYS A 341 -11.15 -14.44 10.45
C CYS A 341 -10.72 -13.71 11.72
N VAL A 342 -11.59 -12.87 12.28
CA VAL A 342 -11.31 -12.13 13.51
C VAL A 342 -11.43 -13.04 14.73
N VAL A 343 -12.49 -13.84 14.82
CA VAL A 343 -12.85 -14.58 16.04
C VAL A 343 -12.02 -15.86 16.23
N LYS A 344 -11.57 -16.52 15.15
CA LYS A 344 -10.78 -17.76 15.26
C LYS A 344 -9.34 -17.47 15.68
N ASN A 345 -8.91 -18.11 16.78
CA ASN A 345 -7.60 -17.87 17.41
C ASN A 345 -6.37 -18.38 16.64
N HIS A 346 -6.55 -19.19 15.59
CA HIS A 346 -5.43 -19.75 14.83
C HIS A 346 -4.84 -18.77 13.80
N PHE A 347 -5.54 -17.66 13.53
CA PHE A 347 -5.07 -16.64 12.60
C PHE A 347 -4.03 -15.72 13.25
N ASP A 348 -3.05 -15.32 12.46
CA ASP A 348 -2.04 -14.36 12.89
C ASP A 348 -2.70 -13.01 13.23
N PRO A 349 -2.48 -12.46 14.44
CA PRO A 349 -3.10 -11.22 14.89
C PRO A 349 -2.83 -10.01 13.99
N ILE A 350 -1.64 -9.92 13.39
CA ILE A 350 -1.20 -8.74 12.64
C ILE A 350 -1.39 -8.93 11.14
N LYS A 351 -1.04 -10.10 10.62
CA LYS A 351 -1.19 -10.38 9.18
C LYS A 351 -2.67 -10.55 8.84
N VAL A 352 -3.44 -11.28 9.63
CA VAL A 352 -4.82 -11.65 9.25
C VAL A 352 -5.86 -10.88 10.05
N GLN A 353 -5.85 -10.98 11.39
CA GLN A 353 -6.95 -10.44 12.20
C GLN A 353 -7.08 -8.92 12.08
N LEU A 354 -5.96 -8.20 12.00
CA LEU A 354 -5.95 -6.75 11.77
C LEU A 354 -6.66 -6.37 10.47
N LEU A 355 -6.30 -6.98 9.34
CA LEU A 355 -6.95 -6.71 8.06
C LEU A 355 -8.43 -7.11 8.09
N ALA A 356 -8.74 -8.22 8.74
CA ALA A 356 -10.10 -8.70 8.93
C ALA A 356 -10.95 -7.85 9.89
N LEU A 357 -10.35 -6.93 10.66
CA LEU A 357 -11.05 -5.88 11.39
C LEU A 357 -11.17 -4.58 10.60
N GLU A 358 -10.10 -4.17 9.92
CA GLU A 358 -10.09 -2.92 9.15
C GLU A 358 -11.05 -2.96 7.97
N ILE A 359 -11.25 -4.13 7.35
CA ILE A 359 -12.22 -4.28 6.25
C ILE A 359 -13.67 -4.08 6.76
N PRO A 360 -14.18 -4.82 7.77
CA PRO A 360 -15.48 -4.52 8.39
C PRO A 360 -15.60 -3.10 8.93
N PHE A 361 -14.52 -2.51 9.43
CA PHE A 361 -14.52 -1.11 9.85
C PHE A 361 -14.73 -0.15 8.67
N ALA A 362 -14.09 -0.38 7.54
CA ALA A 362 -14.37 0.43 6.34
C ALA A 362 -15.76 0.12 5.73
N LEU A 363 -16.30 -1.08 5.94
CA LEU A 363 -17.68 -1.42 5.57
C LEU A 363 -18.72 -0.76 6.48
N SER A 364 -18.40 -0.50 7.76
CA SER A 364 -19.36 0.05 8.73
C SER A 364 -19.78 1.50 8.43
N PHE A 365 -19.15 2.17 7.45
CA PHE A 365 -19.67 3.41 6.88
C PHE A 365 -20.95 3.20 6.03
N GLN A 366 -21.37 1.94 5.81
CA GLN A 366 -22.68 1.57 5.29
C GLN A 366 -23.61 1.12 6.42
N ASN A 367 -24.82 1.67 6.47
CA ASN A 367 -25.80 1.37 7.53
C ASN A 367 -26.14 -0.14 7.62
N GLU A 368 -26.24 -0.81 6.48
CA GLU A 368 -26.53 -2.25 6.40
C GLU A 368 -25.42 -3.09 7.08
N ALA A 369 -24.15 -2.75 6.85
CA ALA A 369 -23.03 -3.42 7.48
C ALA A 369 -23.02 -3.19 9.01
N CYS A 370 -23.31 -1.96 9.45
CA CYS A 370 -23.48 -1.67 10.88
C CYS A 370 -24.54 -2.55 11.53
N TYR A 371 -25.69 -2.73 10.87
CA TYR A 371 -26.77 -3.59 11.38
C TYR A 371 -26.28 -5.04 11.52
N ILE A 372 -25.72 -5.62 10.46
CA ILE A 372 -25.22 -7.02 10.46
C ILE A 372 -24.17 -7.24 11.55
N LEU A 373 -23.22 -6.32 11.69
CA LEU A 373 -22.13 -6.42 12.68
C LEU A 373 -22.66 -6.37 14.12
N ARG A 374 -23.61 -5.47 14.42
CA ARG A 374 -24.21 -5.34 15.76
C ARG A 374 -25.04 -6.56 16.17
N GLN A 375 -25.68 -7.24 15.22
CA GLN A 375 -26.47 -8.44 15.50
C GLN A 375 -25.60 -9.67 15.86
N ASN A 376 -24.30 -9.66 15.52
CA ASN A 376 -23.41 -10.75 15.86
C ASN A 376 -22.81 -10.55 17.27
N GLU A 377 -23.47 -11.09 18.29
CA GLU A 377 -23.05 -10.95 19.69
C GLU A 377 -21.64 -11.47 19.94
N GLN A 378 -21.28 -12.63 19.37
CA GLN A 378 -19.95 -13.22 19.55
C GLN A 378 -18.85 -12.32 19.00
N PHE A 379 -19.07 -11.73 17.81
CA PHE A 379 -18.17 -10.76 17.23
C PHE A 379 -18.02 -9.52 18.10
N MET A 380 -19.13 -8.94 18.55
CA MET A 380 -19.10 -7.74 19.41
C MET A 380 -18.38 -7.99 20.73
N ILE A 381 -18.60 -9.14 21.38
CA ILE A 381 -17.86 -9.54 22.59
C ILE A 381 -16.36 -9.63 22.28
N HIS A 382 -15.99 -10.27 21.16
CA HIS A 382 -14.59 -10.40 20.77
C HIS A 382 -13.93 -9.04 20.50
N VAL A 383 -14.60 -8.14 19.76
CA VAL A 383 -14.11 -6.77 19.52
C VAL A 383 -13.89 -6.02 20.84
N ARG A 384 -14.84 -6.10 21.78
CA ARG A 384 -14.68 -5.47 23.11
C ARG A 384 -13.47 -6.04 23.87
N ILE A 385 -13.26 -7.36 23.82
CA ILE A 385 -12.07 -8.00 24.42
C ILE A 385 -10.77 -7.46 23.78
N LEU A 386 -10.74 -7.32 22.45
CA LEU A 386 -9.57 -6.78 21.75
C LEU A 386 -9.26 -5.34 22.16
N THR A 387 -10.25 -4.51 22.48
CA THR A 387 -10.01 -3.15 23.00
C THR A 387 -9.35 -3.12 24.38
N GLN A 388 -9.44 -4.21 25.14
CA GLN A 388 -8.88 -4.30 26.51
C GLN A 388 -7.49 -4.92 26.54
N LYS A 389 -7.09 -5.68 25.51
CA LYS A 389 -5.81 -6.36 25.45
C LYS A 389 -4.67 -5.38 25.13
N THR A 390 -3.68 -5.31 26.02
CA THR A 390 -2.49 -4.46 25.86
C THR A 390 -1.23 -5.30 25.76
N TYR A 391 -1.04 -5.95 24.62
CA TYR A 391 0.29 -6.43 24.22
C TYR A 391 0.93 -5.39 23.30
N GLU A 392 2.19 -5.01 23.56
CA GLU A 392 2.87 -3.96 22.77
C GLU A 392 2.94 -4.30 21.27
N ASN A 393 3.05 -5.59 20.93
CA ASN A 393 3.06 -6.07 19.56
C ASN A 393 1.67 -6.14 18.89
N GLN A 394 0.58 -5.79 19.58
CA GLN A 394 -0.80 -5.84 19.08
C GLN A 394 -1.53 -4.48 19.13
N LEU A 395 -0.80 -3.39 19.33
CA LEU A 395 -1.39 -2.06 19.43
C LEU A 395 -2.22 -1.66 18.20
N SER A 396 -1.76 -2.02 16.99
CA SER A 396 -2.54 -1.77 15.76
C SER A 396 -3.86 -2.51 15.73
N LEU A 397 -3.88 -3.76 16.22
CA LEU A 397 -5.09 -4.57 16.31
C LEU A 397 -6.07 -3.98 17.32
N GLN A 398 -5.57 -3.55 18.48
CA GLN A 398 -6.35 -2.84 19.49
C GLN A 398 -6.97 -1.56 18.91
N ARG A 399 -6.18 -0.73 18.21
CA ARG A 399 -6.65 0.51 17.57
C ARG A 399 -7.75 0.25 16.53
N ALA A 400 -7.61 -0.79 15.72
CA ALA A 400 -8.64 -1.19 14.76
C ALA A 400 -9.96 -1.58 15.47
N ALA A 401 -9.85 -2.36 16.55
CA ALA A 401 -11.00 -2.75 17.37
C ALA A 401 -11.67 -1.54 18.05
N GLU A 402 -10.88 -0.60 18.60
CA GLU A 402 -11.38 0.63 19.22
C GLU A 402 -12.13 1.50 18.23
N GLY A 403 -11.59 1.67 17.02
CA GLY A 403 -12.21 2.45 15.96
C GLY A 403 -13.52 1.84 15.47
N LEU A 404 -13.52 0.52 15.22
CA LEU A 404 -14.74 -0.19 14.84
C LEU A 404 -15.80 -0.10 15.93
N LEU A 405 -15.43 -0.33 17.20
CA LEU A 405 -16.35 -0.26 18.33
C LEU A 405 -16.93 1.14 18.49
N TRP A 406 -16.12 2.19 18.33
CA TRP A 406 -16.58 3.57 18.36
C TRP A 406 -17.65 3.82 17.30
N LYS A 407 -17.39 3.41 16.05
CA LYS A 407 -18.34 3.56 14.93
C LYS A 407 -19.64 2.79 15.17
N LEU A 408 -19.56 1.60 15.78
CA LEU A 408 -20.73 0.77 16.03
C LEU A 408 -21.56 1.23 17.24
N GLU A 409 -20.96 1.78 18.30
CA GLU A 409 -21.68 2.03 19.57
C GLU A 409 -21.72 3.50 20.01
N LYS A 410 -20.66 4.28 19.76
CA LYS A 410 -20.42 5.53 20.50
C LYS A 410 -20.63 6.80 19.68
N GLU A 411 -20.43 6.73 18.38
CA GLU A 411 -20.44 7.90 17.49
C GLU A 411 -21.77 8.68 17.56
N SER A 412 -22.91 7.98 17.45
CA SER A 412 -24.23 8.62 17.46
C SER A 412 -24.57 9.34 18.78
N GLU A 413 -24.11 8.80 19.92
CA GLU A 413 -24.30 9.42 21.23
C GLU A 413 -23.47 10.70 21.38
N ALA A 414 -22.27 10.71 20.80
CA ALA A 414 -21.33 11.82 20.91
C ALA A 414 -21.75 13.01 20.02
N VAL A 415 -22.20 12.75 18.78
CA VAL A 415 -22.75 13.77 17.87
C VAL A 415 -23.93 14.52 18.51
N THR A 416 -24.77 13.82 19.29
CA THR A 416 -25.94 14.43 19.95
C THR A 416 -25.55 15.41 21.07
N LYS A 417 -24.41 15.20 21.74
CA LYS A 417 -23.98 16.01 22.90
C LYS A 417 -23.35 17.35 22.53
N GLN A 418 -22.86 17.50 21.29
CA GLN A 418 -22.00 18.63 20.90
C GLN A 418 -22.73 19.97 20.67
N ILE A 419 -24.06 20.01 20.84
CA ILE A 419 -24.87 21.22 20.54
C ILE A 419 -24.61 22.40 21.52
N ILE A 420 -23.82 22.23 22.59
CA ILE A 420 -23.72 23.24 23.67
C ILE A 420 -22.28 23.38 24.22
N LEU A 421 -21.35 24.01 23.50
CA LEU A 421 -20.12 24.56 24.09
C LEU A 421 -19.70 25.88 23.41
N ASN A 422 -19.54 26.94 24.20
CA ASN A 422 -19.20 28.31 23.73
C ASN A 422 -17.69 28.60 23.65
N SER A 423 -16.81 27.61 23.85
CA SER A 423 -15.36 27.81 23.71
C SER A 423 -14.62 26.55 23.26
N TYR A 424 -13.88 26.66 22.17
CA TYR A 424 -13.02 25.59 21.67
C TYR A 424 -11.69 25.55 22.44
N LYS A 425 -11.22 24.35 22.80
CA LYS A 425 -9.89 24.13 23.40
C LYS A 425 -8.78 24.38 22.38
N TYR A 426 -8.99 23.95 21.15
CA TYR A 426 -8.05 24.07 20.04
C TYR A 426 -8.64 24.98 18.97
N ASN A 427 -7.78 25.76 18.32
CA ASN A 427 -8.18 26.50 17.13
C ASN A 427 -8.21 25.59 15.90
N ILE A 428 -7.32 24.61 15.85
CA ILE A 428 -7.12 23.77 14.66
C ILE A 428 -6.81 22.35 15.12
N MET A 429 -7.47 21.36 14.52
CA MET A 429 -7.01 19.98 14.48
C MET A 429 -6.49 19.68 13.08
N LEU A 430 -5.32 19.04 12.99
CA LEU A 430 -4.77 18.52 11.75
C LEU A 430 -5.08 17.02 11.65
N SER A 431 -5.93 16.62 10.71
CA SER A 431 -6.21 15.22 10.39
C SER A 431 -5.36 14.83 9.17
N TYR A 432 -4.45 13.87 9.33
CA TYR A 432 -3.47 13.49 8.32
C TYR A 432 -3.15 11.99 8.36
N SER A 433 -2.58 11.48 7.27
CA SER A 433 -2.04 10.12 7.23
C SER A 433 -0.60 10.12 7.75
N HIS A 434 -0.20 9.08 8.49
CA HIS A 434 1.18 8.94 8.99
C HIS A 434 2.25 9.02 7.89
N LYS A 435 1.90 8.74 6.62
CA LYS A 435 2.83 8.87 5.48
C LYS A 435 3.14 10.33 5.11
N ASP A 436 2.30 11.27 5.54
CA ASP A 436 2.39 12.70 5.25
C ASP A 436 2.91 13.51 6.46
N GLU A 437 3.38 12.82 7.51
CA GLU A 437 3.75 13.37 8.82
C GLU A 437 4.75 14.52 8.73
N GLN A 438 5.80 14.41 7.92
CA GLN A 438 6.85 15.43 7.83
C GLN A 438 6.30 16.80 7.41
N LEU A 439 5.42 16.84 6.40
CA LEU A 439 4.82 18.08 5.94
C LEU A 439 3.80 18.60 6.96
N CYS A 440 2.99 17.72 7.55
CA CYS A 440 2.00 18.10 8.55
C CYS A 440 2.63 18.64 9.84
N LEU A 441 3.79 18.09 10.27
CA LEU A 441 4.60 18.63 11.37
C LEU A 441 5.09 20.05 11.07
N LYS A 442 5.56 20.29 9.83
CA LYS A 442 6.00 21.63 9.42
C LYS A 442 4.84 22.65 9.42
N ILE A 443 3.65 22.24 8.96
CA ILE A 443 2.43 23.08 9.03
C ILE A 443 2.07 23.34 10.50
N HIS A 444 2.08 22.31 11.34
CA HIS A 444 1.81 22.41 12.77
C HIS A 444 2.74 23.42 13.46
N GLU A 445 4.05 23.28 13.30
CA GLU A 445 5.05 24.18 13.89
C GLU A 445 4.83 25.63 13.48
N GLN A 446 4.48 25.88 12.20
CA GLN A 446 4.24 27.23 11.72
C GLN A 446 2.95 27.83 12.29
N LEU A 447 1.87 27.04 12.40
CA LEU A 447 0.63 27.48 13.05
C LEU A 447 0.85 27.80 14.55
N ILE A 448 1.65 27.00 15.26
CA ILE A 448 2.00 27.27 16.66
C ILE A 448 2.78 28.59 16.77
N LYS A 449 3.76 28.84 15.88
CA LYS A 449 4.52 30.11 15.85
C LYS A 449 3.63 31.32 15.64
N ASP A 450 2.56 31.17 14.86
CA ASP A 450 1.57 32.22 14.60
C ASP A 450 0.51 32.34 15.72
N GLY A 451 0.66 31.60 16.83
CA GLY A 451 -0.16 31.73 18.04
C GLY A 451 -1.42 30.86 18.07
N PHE A 452 -1.61 29.95 17.11
CA PHE A 452 -2.75 29.03 17.13
C PHE A 452 -2.53 27.90 18.15
N ARG A 453 -3.60 27.47 18.83
CA ARG A 453 -3.61 26.22 19.60
C ARG A 453 -3.96 25.07 18.65
N VAL A 454 -2.98 24.25 18.30
CA VAL A 454 -3.14 23.17 17.31
C VAL A 454 -3.07 21.80 17.96
N TRP A 455 -3.98 20.90 17.56
CA TRP A 455 -3.90 19.49 17.87
C TRP A 455 -3.39 18.72 16.66
N LEU A 456 -2.29 17.98 16.82
CA LEU A 456 -1.74 17.06 15.80
C LEU A 456 -1.63 15.61 16.31
N GLY A 457 -1.91 15.37 17.60
CA GLY A 457 -1.80 14.04 18.21
C GLY A 457 -0.37 13.56 18.48
N ILE A 458 0.65 14.43 18.38
CA ILE A 458 2.08 14.09 18.57
C ILE A 458 2.36 13.60 20.00
N ASP A 459 1.75 14.22 21.01
CA ASP A 459 2.04 13.93 22.44
C ASP A 459 1.52 12.57 22.93
N CYS A 460 0.81 11.83 22.06
CA CYS A 460 0.40 10.45 22.32
C CYS A 460 1.41 9.50 21.67
N LEU A 461 2.53 9.24 22.35
CA LEU A 461 3.61 8.31 21.96
C LEU A 461 3.19 6.85 21.65
N ARG A 462 1.88 6.55 21.54
CA ARG A 462 1.29 5.26 21.15
C ARG A 462 0.01 5.40 20.29
N GLY A 463 -0.23 6.57 19.71
CA GLY A 463 -1.48 6.91 19.02
C GLY A 463 -2.56 7.37 20.00
N SER A 464 -3.28 8.43 19.67
CA SER A 464 -4.42 8.88 20.47
C SER A 464 -5.51 7.80 20.43
N THR A 465 -6.12 7.51 21.59
CA THR A 465 -7.31 6.65 21.62
C THR A 465 -8.41 7.27 20.78
N MET A 466 -9.32 6.46 20.22
CA MET A 466 -10.42 6.98 19.41
C MET A 466 -11.25 8.03 20.16
N VAL A 467 -11.36 7.89 21.49
CA VAL A 467 -12.00 8.88 22.37
C VAL A 467 -11.23 10.20 22.41
N GLY A 468 -9.89 10.16 22.47
CA GLY A 468 -9.05 11.35 22.44
C GLY A 468 -9.15 12.10 21.11
N ILE A 469 -9.23 11.36 20.00
CA ILE A 469 -9.44 11.90 18.64
C ILE A 469 -10.82 12.56 18.54
N ALA A 470 -11.88 11.87 18.97
CA ALA A 470 -13.24 12.43 18.98
C ALA A 470 -13.32 13.72 19.82
N ASN A 471 -12.73 13.72 21.02
CA ASN A 471 -12.66 14.90 21.88
C ASN A 471 -11.87 16.05 21.23
N ALA A 472 -10.81 15.76 20.48
CA ALA A 472 -10.05 16.77 19.75
C ALA A 472 -10.88 17.39 18.63
N ILE A 473 -11.60 16.58 17.85
CA ILE A 473 -12.53 17.02 16.80
C ILE A 473 -13.60 17.93 17.42
N GLU A 474 -14.21 17.48 18.53
CA GLU A 474 -15.30 18.19 19.18
C GLU A 474 -14.88 19.57 19.73
N ASN A 475 -13.63 19.67 20.19
CA ASN A 475 -13.07 20.86 20.83
C ASN A 475 -12.15 21.67 19.90
N SER A 476 -12.22 21.43 18.59
CA SER A 476 -11.47 22.20 17.59
C SER A 476 -12.39 23.10 16.79
N GLU A 477 -11.97 24.36 16.66
CA GLU A 477 -12.71 25.34 15.86
C GLU A 477 -12.69 25.01 14.35
N HIS A 478 -11.54 24.57 13.84
CA HIS A 478 -11.36 24.08 12.47
C HIS A 478 -10.73 22.69 12.48
N VAL A 479 -11.11 21.86 11.51
CA VAL A 479 -10.44 20.58 11.23
C VAL A 479 -9.84 20.66 9.83
N VAL A 480 -8.52 20.66 9.75
CA VAL A 480 -7.80 20.66 8.48
C VAL A 480 -7.63 19.22 8.02
N ILE A 481 -8.17 18.91 6.84
CA ILE A 481 -8.13 17.59 6.23
C ILE A 481 -6.92 17.55 5.27
N CYS A 482 -5.84 16.90 5.67
CA CYS A 482 -4.61 16.77 4.89
C CYS A 482 -4.73 15.62 3.87
N MET A 483 -5.24 15.94 2.68
CA MET A 483 -5.64 14.96 1.69
C MET A 483 -4.46 14.42 0.86
N SER A 484 -4.34 13.09 0.86
CA SER A 484 -3.45 12.27 0.04
C SER A 484 -4.16 10.95 -0.34
N ASN A 485 -3.57 10.16 -1.24
CA ASN A 485 -4.03 8.81 -1.55
C ASN A 485 -3.97 7.93 -0.29
N MET A 486 -2.93 8.09 0.53
CA MET A 486 -2.79 7.35 1.80
C MET A 486 -3.82 7.77 2.84
N TYR A 487 -4.20 9.05 2.88
CA TYR A 487 -5.33 9.53 3.69
C TYR A 487 -6.63 8.86 3.27
N LYS A 488 -6.93 8.82 1.96
CA LYS A 488 -8.13 8.16 1.42
C LYS A 488 -8.19 6.67 1.74
N GLN A 489 -7.04 5.99 1.78
CA GLN A 489 -6.95 4.55 2.05
C GLN A 489 -7.01 4.18 3.54
N SER A 490 -6.88 5.16 4.43
CA SER A 490 -6.87 4.95 5.87
C SER A 490 -8.29 4.98 6.44
N VAL A 491 -8.76 3.84 6.95
CA VAL A 491 -10.06 3.77 7.64
C VAL A 491 -10.13 4.69 8.87
N TYR A 492 -8.99 4.96 9.52
CA TYR A 492 -8.89 5.89 10.63
C TYR A 492 -9.10 7.33 10.17
N CYS A 493 -8.42 7.73 9.09
CA CYS A 493 -8.60 9.05 8.50
C CYS A 493 -10.03 9.24 7.96
N GLN A 494 -10.61 8.19 7.37
CA GLN A 494 -12.02 8.16 6.99
C GLN A 494 -12.92 8.39 8.21
N SER A 495 -12.67 7.69 9.32
CA SER A 495 -13.43 7.86 10.57
C SER A 495 -13.33 9.29 11.10
N GLU A 496 -12.15 9.89 11.14
CA GLU A 496 -11.93 11.27 11.57
C GLU A 496 -12.70 12.27 10.70
N ALA A 497 -12.56 12.15 9.38
CA ALA A 497 -13.21 13.05 8.44
C ALA A 497 -14.74 12.94 8.49
N HIS A 498 -15.27 11.72 8.58
CA HIS A 498 -16.71 11.51 8.73
C HIS A 498 -17.21 12.06 10.05
N TYR A 499 -16.51 11.79 11.16
CA TYR A 499 -16.92 12.29 12.47
C TYR A 499 -16.92 13.83 12.50
N ALA A 500 -15.85 14.47 12.02
CA ALA A 500 -15.78 15.93 11.92
C ALA A 500 -16.90 16.50 11.01
N PHE A 501 -17.26 15.80 9.93
CA PHE A 501 -18.36 16.19 9.06
C PHE A 501 -19.73 16.06 9.76
N GLU A 502 -19.98 14.98 10.49
CA GLU A 502 -21.22 14.74 11.26
C GLU A 502 -21.37 15.75 12.41
N CYS A 503 -20.26 16.07 13.08
CA CYS A 503 -20.14 17.13 14.08
C CYS A 503 -20.32 18.56 13.51
N ARG A 504 -20.44 18.70 12.18
CA ARG A 504 -20.50 19.98 11.46
C ARG A 504 -19.31 20.90 11.77
N CYS A 505 -18.13 20.31 12.01
CA CYS A 505 -16.90 21.06 12.18
C CYS A 505 -16.59 21.88 10.92
N ARG A 506 -15.88 22.99 11.08
CA ARG A 506 -15.41 23.79 9.95
C ARG A 506 -14.21 23.10 9.29
N LEU A 507 -14.47 22.41 8.18
CA LEU A 507 -13.44 21.63 7.49
C LEU A 507 -12.66 22.52 6.52
N ILE A 508 -11.33 22.43 6.58
CA ILE A 508 -10.42 23.07 5.62
C ILE A 508 -9.64 21.97 4.89
N PRO A 509 -10.02 21.62 3.65
CA PRO A 509 -9.30 20.63 2.87
C PRO A 509 -7.99 21.20 2.31
N ILE A 510 -6.90 20.48 2.52
CA ILE A 510 -5.60 20.79 1.91
C ILE A 510 -5.08 19.59 1.12
N ILE A 511 -4.40 19.83 0.01
CA ILE A 511 -3.75 18.79 -0.80
C ILE A 511 -2.28 18.73 -0.42
N VAL A 512 -1.84 17.59 0.09
CA VAL A 512 -0.45 17.34 0.52
C VAL A 512 0.32 16.38 -0.41
N GLU A 513 -0.38 15.72 -1.34
CA GLU A 513 0.21 14.83 -2.36
C GLU A 513 0.07 15.41 -3.77
N SER A 514 1.15 15.36 -4.56
CA SER A 514 1.17 15.83 -5.94
C SER A 514 0.20 15.05 -6.83
N ASN A 515 -0.52 15.77 -7.70
CA ASN A 515 -1.52 15.21 -8.63
C ASN A 515 -2.71 14.48 -7.96
N TYR A 516 -2.83 14.55 -6.64
CA TYR A 516 -3.97 13.97 -5.94
C TYR A 516 -5.24 14.79 -6.19
N LYS A 517 -6.36 14.08 -6.40
CA LYS A 517 -7.70 14.66 -6.48
C LYS A 517 -8.64 13.83 -5.61
N PRO A 518 -9.37 14.47 -4.68
CA PRO A 518 -10.34 13.74 -3.86
C PRO A 518 -11.52 13.24 -4.71
N ASP A 519 -11.92 12.00 -4.49
CA ASP A 519 -13.05 11.31 -5.11
C ASP A 519 -13.74 10.40 -4.07
N GLY A 520 -14.82 9.73 -4.47
CA GLY A 520 -15.58 8.83 -3.58
C GLY A 520 -16.04 9.52 -2.29
N TRP A 521 -15.95 8.81 -1.17
CA TRP A 521 -16.36 9.29 0.16
C TRP A 521 -15.69 10.62 0.54
N LEU A 522 -14.39 10.79 0.25
CA LEU A 522 -13.66 11.99 0.62
C LEU A 522 -14.13 13.19 -0.22
N GLY A 523 -14.32 12.97 -1.52
CA GLY A 523 -14.84 13.98 -2.44
C GLY A 523 -16.20 14.53 -1.99
N ILE A 524 -17.07 13.68 -1.42
CA ILE A 524 -18.36 14.10 -0.84
C ILE A 524 -18.14 15.03 0.36
N ILE A 525 -17.29 14.65 1.31
CA ILE A 525 -17.02 15.43 2.54
C ILE A 525 -16.45 16.82 2.21
N VAL A 526 -15.51 16.88 1.26
CA VAL A 526 -14.81 18.12 0.90
C VAL A 526 -15.49 18.88 -0.25
N SER A 527 -16.65 18.42 -0.73
CA SER A 527 -17.40 19.09 -1.80
C SER A 527 -17.78 20.52 -1.39
N GLY A 528 -17.70 21.44 -2.36
CA GLY A 528 -18.05 22.85 -2.19
C GLY A 528 -17.07 23.70 -1.36
N LYS A 529 -15.90 23.16 -0.97
CA LYS A 529 -14.90 23.85 -0.14
C LYS A 529 -13.71 24.34 -0.98
N ILE A 530 -13.03 25.38 -0.50
CA ILE A 530 -11.81 25.90 -1.12
C ILE A 530 -10.61 25.03 -0.72
N TYR A 531 -9.80 24.62 -1.71
CA TYR A 531 -8.67 23.73 -1.49
C TYR A 531 -7.36 24.52 -1.46
N VAL A 532 -6.57 24.33 -0.40
CA VAL A 532 -5.19 24.85 -0.36
C VAL A 532 -4.23 23.74 -0.81
N ASN A 533 -3.35 24.02 -1.76
CA ASN A 533 -2.49 23.00 -2.36
C ASN A 533 -1.02 23.17 -1.96
N PHE A 534 -0.59 22.43 -0.94
CA PHE A 534 0.81 22.40 -0.48
C PHE A 534 1.71 21.56 -1.38
N ALA A 535 1.16 20.67 -2.20
CA ALA A 535 1.92 19.87 -3.16
C ALA A 535 2.27 20.64 -4.45
N LYS A 536 1.52 21.70 -4.76
CA LYS A 536 1.70 22.51 -5.98
C LYS A 536 2.35 23.86 -5.73
N ASP A 537 1.93 24.57 -4.68
CA ASP A 537 2.47 25.89 -4.35
C ASP A 537 3.69 25.75 -3.43
N GLU A 538 4.57 26.75 -3.46
CA GLU A 538 5.63 26.88 -2.44
C GLU A 538 5.02 26.96 -1.04
N PHE A 539 5.68 26.34 -0.05
CA PHE A 539 5.17 26.23 1.32
C PHE A 539 4.69 27.56 1.90
N SER A 540 5.47 28.64 1.73
CA SER A 540 5.14 29.98 2.23
C SER A 540 3.80 30.48 1.67
N LYS A 541 3.62 30.38 0.35
CA LYS A 541 2.40 30.78 -0.34
C LYS A 541 1.21 29.90 0.00
N ALA A 542 1.39 28.57 0.07
CA ALA A 542 0.34 27.64 0.48
C ALA A 542 -0.10 27.93 1.92
N TYR A 543 0.84 28.18 2.80
CA TYR A 543 0.58 28.51 4.20
C TYR A 543 -0.18 29.84 4.37
N GLU A 544 0.16 30.88 3.62
CA GLU A 544 -0.62 32.13 3.62
C GLU A 544 -2.07 31.90 3.16
N LYS A 545 -2.28 31.07 2.12
CA LYS A 545 -3.64 30.70 1.69
C LYS A 545 -4.41 29.96 2.79
N LEU A 546 -3.75 29.06 3.52
CA LEU A 546 -4.36 28.37 4.66
C LEU A 546 -4.79 29.35 5.76
N LYS A 547 -3.94 30.31 6.12
CA LYS A 547 -4.29 31.35 7.11
C LYS A 547 -5.45 32.23 6.67
N ASN A 548 -5.46 32.61 5.40
CA ASN A 548 -6.55 33.41 4.84
C ASN A 548 -7.87 32.64 4.92
N GLU A 549 -7.86 31.34 4.58
CA GLU A 549 -9.06 30.50 4.69
C GLU A 549 -9.55 30.38 6.14
N ILE A 550 -8.64 30.15 7.10
CA ILE A 550 -8.99 30.11 8.53
C ILE A 550 -9.63 31.43 8.98
N SER A 551 -9.06 32.55 8.56
CA SER A 551 -9.53 33.90 8.94
C SER A 551 -10.88 34.23 8.30
N GLU A 552 -11.07 33.85 7.04
CA GLU A 552 -12.33 34.06 6.31
C GLU A 552 -13.45 33.23 6.94
N GLN A 553 -13.22 31.95 7.26
CA GLN A 553 -14.23 31.12 7.92
C GLN A 553 -14.61 31.65 9.32
N ARG A 554 -13.67 32.24 10.06
CA ARG A 554 -13.94 32.95 11.31
C ARG A 554 -14.85 34.16 11.09
N TYR A 555 -14.49 35.02 10.16
CA TYR A 555 -15.23 36.23 9.85
C TYR A 555 -16.67 35.92 9.41
N GLN A 556 -16.85 34.96 8.50
CA GLN A 556 -18.18 34.53 8.06
C GLN A 556 -19.03 33.99 9.21
N ASN A 557 -18.42 33.28 10.17
CA ASN A 557 -19.14 32.80 11.35
C ASN A 557 -19.54 33.93 12.31
N GLU A 558 -18.67 34.92 12.52
CA GLU A 558 -18.99 36.11 13.33
C GLU A 558 -20.19 36.87 12.74
N ILE A 559 -20.22 37.08 11.42
CA ILE A 559 -21.37 37.66 10.72
C ILE A 559 -22.63 36.82 10.92
N GLN A 560 -22.57 35.51 10.68
CA GLN A 560 -23.75 34.64 10.83
C GLN A 560 -24.28 34.62 12.26
N SER A 561 -23.40 34.64 13.26
CA SER A 561 -23.79 34.72 14.67
C SER A 561 -24.47 36.05 14.99
N SER A 562 -23.96 37.16 14.45
CA SER A 562 -24.55 38.50 14.60
C SER A 562 -25.94 38.58 13.97
N ILE A 563 -26.11 38.08 12.74
CA ILE A 563 -27.41 38.05 12.05
C ILE A 563 -28.43 37.18 12.81
N LYS A 564 -28.02 36.05 13.38
CA LYS A 564 -28.91 35.20 14.21
C LYS A 564 -29.36 35.93 15.48
N LEU A 565 -28.46 36.66 16.14
CA LEU A 565 -28.79 37.46 17.32
C LEU A 565 -29.78 38.58 16.98
N GLU A 566 -29.59 39.27 15.86
CA GLU A 566 -30.51 40.32 15.39
C GLU A 566 -31.91 39.76 15.04
N ARG A 567 -31.98 38.62 14.34
CA ARG A 567 -33.27 37.96 14.03
C ARG A 567 -34.00 37.50 15.27
N ASN A 568 -33.29 36.92 16.24
CA ASN A 568 -33.88 36.48 17.51
C ASN A 568 -34.39 37.67 18.33
N HIS A 569 -33.67 38.81 18.31
CA HIS A 569 -34.16 40.04 18.92
C HIS A 569 -35.42 40.57 18.22
N GLN A 570 -35.48 40.57 16.88
CA GLN A 570 -36.67 41.02 16.13
C GLN A 570 -37.90 40.11 16.37
N THR A 571 -37.73 38.80 16.47
CA THR A 571 -38.84 37.87 16.81
C THR A 571 -39.31 38.07 18.25
N ASN A 572 -38.40 38.29 19.21
CA ASN A 572 -38.78 38.56 20.60
C ASN A 572 -39.47 39.93 20.75
N THR A 573 -39.04 40.97 20.04
CA THR A 573 -39.71 42.28 20.06
C THR A 573 -41.10 42.23 19.41
N ASN A 574 -41.29 41.41 18.36
CA ASN A 574 -42.60 41.21 17.73
C ASN A 574 -43.57 40.38 18.61
N SER A 575 -43.06 39.46 19.42
CA SER A 575 -43.89 38.75 20.42
C SER A 575 -44.34 39.68 21.56
N MET A 576 -43.46 40.58 22.03
CA MET A 576 -43.80 41.56 23.07
C MET A 576 -44.74 42.68 22.59
N THR A 577 -44.71 43.04 21.30
CA THR A 577 -45.72 43.96 20.74
C THR A 577 -47.06 43.28 20.54
N SER A 578 -47.11 41.98 20.21
CA SER A 578 -48.34 41.19 20.13
C SER A 578 -49.04 41.06 21.49
N GLU A 579 -48.30 40.75 22.57
CA GLU A 579 -48.86 40.67 23.93
C GLU A 579 -49.34 42.05 24.45
N ARG A 580 -48.68 43.15 24.06
CA ARG A 580 -49.14 44.50 24.40
C ARG A 580 -50.41 44.93 23.63
N VAL A 581 -50.65 44.40 22.44
CA VAL A 581 -51.88 44.69 21.67
C VAL A 581 -53.07 43.88 22.22
N GLU A 582 -52.86 42.66 22.71
CA GLU A 582 -53.92 41.88 23.39
C GLU A 582 -54.32 42.47 24.75
N LEU A 583 -53.38 43.04 25.51
CA LEU A 583 -53.66 43.71 26.80
C LEU A 583 -54.42 45.04 26.65
N ILE A 584 -54.31 45.73 25.50
CA ILE A 584 -55.08 46.96 25.23
C ILE A 584 -56.51 46.64 24.79
N TYR A 585 -56.75 45.49 24.14
CA TYR A 585 -58.10 45.07 23.75
C TYR A 585 -58.96 44.51 24.91
N GLN A 586 -58.36 44.11 26.04
CA GLN A 586 -59.10 43.63 27.22
C GLN A 586 -59.47 44.72 28.23
N SER A 587 -59.07 45.98 28.02
CA SER A 587 -59.38 47.11 28.91
C SER A 587 -60.42 48.09 28.36
N THR A 588 -61.11 47.73 27.26
CA THR A 588 -62.13 48.59 26.61
C THR A 588 -63.46 47.88 26.28
N VAL A 589 -63.88 46.92 27.10
CA VAL A 589 -65.24 46.33 27.04
C VAL A 589 -65.91 46.42 28.40
#